data_AF-A0A257JCZ4-F1
#
_entry.id   AF-A0A257JCZ4-F1
#
_cell.length_a   1.000
_cell.length_b   1.000
_cell.length_c   1.000
_cell.angle_alpha   90.00
_cell.angle_beta   90.00
_cell.angle_gamma   90.00
#
_symmetry.space_group_name_H-M   'P 1'
#
loop_
_entity.id
_entity.type
_entity.pdbx_description
1 polymer ?
#
loop_
_entity_poly.entity_id
_entity_poly.type
_entity_poly.pdbx_seq_one_letter_code
_entity_poly.pdbx_strand_id
1 'polypeptide(L)'
;AALAGGTTSIIDFVIPDPQEPLMDAYRKWRGWAEKAAADYSFHVAITWWDDSVHRDMGTLVKDEGVNSFKHFMAYKNAIMCDDETLVNSFKRSLELGAMPTVHAENGELVYLLQAEMKAKGIFGPEGHPLSRPPAVEAEAAQRAIAIADVLNVPIYVVHVSSAESAEAIARARARGQRVYGEVLAGHLVIDDEVYRNKDFAFAAGHVL
;
A
#
# COMPACT_ATOMS: atom_id res chain seq x y z
N ALA A 1 23.07 0.37 0.28
CA ALA A 1 22.48 -0.64 1.20
C ALA A 1 22.02 -1.88 0.43
N ALA A 2 21.02 -1.78 -0.46
CA ALA A 2 20.47 -2.91 -1.22
C ALA A 2 21.53 -3.84 -1.85
N LEU A 3 22.46 -3.28 -2.65
CA LEU A 3 23.55 -4.05 -3.28
C LEU A 3 24.42 -4.81 -2.28
N ALA A 4 24.72 -4.20 -1.12
CA ALA A 4 25.53 -4.85 -0.09
C ALA A 4 24.79 -6.04 0.57
N GLY A 5 23.45 -6.06 0.52
CA GLY A 5 22.61 -7.15 0.97
C GLY A 5 22.21 -8.14 -0.14
N GLY A 6 22.73 -7.99 -1.36
CA GLY A 6 22.44 -8.88 -2.49
C GLY A 6 21.20 -8.50 -3.33
N THR A 7 20.50 -7.42 -3.00
CA THR A 7 19.39 -6.90 -3.82
C THR A 7 19.93 -5.97 -4.91
N THR A 8 19.75 -6.35 -6.17
CA THR A 8 20.32 -5.64 -7.34
C THR A 8 19.36 -4.69 -8.03
N SER A 9 18.08 -4.70 -7.66
CA SER A 9 17.08 -3.78 -8.18
C SER A 9 16.02 -3.45 -7.13
N ILE A 10 15.42 -2.28 -7.21
CA ILE A 10 14.31 -1.84 -6.35
C ILE A 10 13.14 -1.31 -7.18
N ILE A 11 11.93 -1.39 -6.64
CA ILE A 11 10.77 -0.68 -7.16
C ILE A 11 10.29 0.26 -6.05
N ASP A 12 10.38 1.56 -6.29
CA ASP A 12 9.99 2.58 -5.31
C ASP A 12 8.55 3.05 -5.57
N PHE A 13 7.96 3.80 -4.64
CA PHE A 13 6.60 4.31 -4.79
C PHE A 13 6.65 5.82 -5.02
N VAL A 14 6.21 6.26 -6.19
CA VAL A 14 5.86 7.66 -6.45
C VAL A 14 4.55 7.95 -5.72
N ILE A 15 4.54 8.87 -4.77
CA ILE A 15 3.35 9.21 -3.98
C ILE A 15 3.03 10.69 -4.20
N PRO A 16 2.06 11.02 -5.07
CA PRO A 16 1.60 12.39 -5.24
C PRO A 16 0.88 12.88 -3.97
N ASP A 17 1.06 14.16 -3.66
CA ASP A 17 0.21 14.85 -2.69
C ASP A 17 -1.25 14.84 -3.17
N PRO A 18 -2.24 15.04 -2.29
CA PRO A 18 -3.64 15.12 -2.70
C PRO A 18 -3.85 16.17 -3.80
N GLN A 19 -4.43 15.75 -4.94
CA GLN A 19 -4.64 16.56 -6.14
C GLN A 19 -3.37 17.00 -6.90
N GLU A 20 -2.17 16.53 -6.52
CA GLU A 20 -0.96 16.71 -7.34
C GLU A 20 -1.09 15.88 -8.62
N PRO A 21 -0.80 16.46 -9.81
CA PRO A 21 -0.76 15.71 -11.07
C PRO A 21 0.25 14.55 -11.00
N LEU A 22 -0.14 13.36 -11.45
CA LEU A 22 0.70 12.16 -11.32
C LEU A 22 2.05 12.33 -12.05
N MET A 23 2.02 12.97 -13.22
CA MET A 23 3.24 13.19 -14.02
C MET A 23 4.23 14.13 -13.34
N ASP A 24 3.77 15.08 -12.54
CA ASP A 24 4.67 15.99 -11.81
C ASP A 24 5.34 15.27 -10.65
N ALA A 25 4.57 14.48 -9.88
CA ALA A 25 5.13 13.59 -8.87
C ALA A 25 6.12 12.59 -9.47
N TYR A 26 5.78 11.95 -10.59
CA TYR A 26 6.66 10.99 -11.26
C TYR A 26 7.99 11.64 -11.69
N ARG A 27 7.96 12.83 -12.30
CA ARG A 27 9.19 13.57 -12.68
C ARG A 27 10.04 13.93 -11.48
N LYS A 28 9.41 14.35 -10.37
CA LYS A 28 10.09 14.63 -9.09
C LYS A 28 10.84 13.40 -8.59
N TRP A 29 10.21 12.23 -8.57
CA TRP A 29 10.86 10.97 -8.19
C TRP A 29 11.95 10.54 -9.16
N ARG A 30 11.75 10.72 -10.47
CA ARG A 30 12.79 10.47 -11.49
C ARG A 30 14.04 11.29 -11.22
N GLY A 31 13.89 12.59 -10.91
CA GLY A 31 15.00 13.46 -10.54
C GLY A 31 15.71 13.01 -9.25
N TRP A 32 14.96 12.60 -8.22
CA TRP A 32 15.56 12.06 -6.99
C TRP A 32 16.32 10.76 -7.21
N ALA A 33 15.90 9.94 -8.18
CA ALA A 33 16.49 8.64 -8.47
C ALA A 33 17.72 8.70 -9.39
N GLU A 34 18.09 9.86 -9.95
CA GLU A 34 19.32 10.01 -10.75
C GLU A 34 20.60 9.59 -10.00
N LYS A 35 20.56 9.64 -8.66
CA LYS A 35 21.65 9.17 -7.79
C LYS A 35 21.67 7.65 -7.55
N ALA A 36 20.76 6.88 -8.13
CA ALA A 36 20.64 5.45 -7.86
C ALA A 36 21.93 4.72 -8.25
N ALA A 37 22.38 3.85 -7.36
CA ALA A 37 23.59 3.05 -7.56
C ALA A 37 23.31 1.69 -8.24
N ALA A 38 22.04 1.37 -8.50
CA ALA A 38 21.54 0.13 -9.07
C ALA A 38 20.26 0.38 -9.87
N ASP A 39 19.81 -0.62 -10.62
CA ASP A 39 18.59 -0.54 -11.43
C ASP A 39 17.36 -0.30 -10.55
N TYR A 40 16.43 0.52 -11.04
CA TYR A 40 15.19 0.83 -10.32
C TYR A 40 14.01 0.99 -11.26
N SER A 41 12.81 0.87 -10.70
CA SER A 41 11.55 1.22 -11.35
C SER A 41 10.59 1.86 -10.34
N PHE A 42 9.37 2.16 -10.76
CA PHE A 42 8.36 2.79 -9.92
C PHE A 42 6.99 2.13 -10.02
N HIS A 43 6.36 1.99 -8.86
CA HIS A 43 4.91 2.05 -8.73
C HIS A 43 4.49 3.52 -8.65
N VAL A 44 3.31 3.87 -9.16
CA VAL A 44 2.74 5.23 -8.98
C VAL A 44 1.45 5.13 -8.17
N ALA A 45 1.36 5.87 -7.06
CA ALA A 45 0.18 5.87 -6.23
C ALA A 45 -0.94 6.72 -6.83
N ILE A 46 -2.16 6.20 -6.74
CA ILE A 46 -3.40 6.88 -7.08
C ILE A 46 -4.06 7.26 -5.76
N THR A 47 -3.94 8.54 -5.38
CA THR A 47 -4.44 9.06 -4.09
C THR A 47 -5.73 9.88 -4.26
N TRP A 48 -6.16 10.09 -5.50
CA TRP A 48 -7.36 10.82 -5.91
C TRP A 48 -7.77 10.39 -7.33
N TRP A 49 -8.95 10.79 -7.79
CA TRP A 49 -9.46 10.41 -9.11
C TRP A 49 -10.14 11.54 -9.88
N ASP A 50 -9.75 11.73 -11.14
CA ASP A 50 -10.47 12.49 -12.15
C ASP A 50 -10.02 12.08 -13.58
N ASP A 51 -10.49 12.80 -14.60
CA ASP A 51 -10.09 12.57 -16.00
C ASP A 51 -8.60 12.81 -16.27
N SER A 52 -7.92 13.64 -15.48
CA SER A 52 -6.48 13.89 -15.61
C SER A 52 -5.68 12.70 -15.09
N VAL A 53 -6.05 12.13 -13.94
CA VAL A 53 -5.47 10.88 -13.40
C VAL A 53 -5.62 9.75 -14.42
N HIS A 54 -6.81 9.60 -15.00
CA HIS A 54 -7.07 8.58 -16.02
C HIS A 54 -6.16 8.72 -17.26
N ARG A 55 -5.91 9.96 -17.72
CA ARG A 55 -4.99 10.25 -18.83
C ARG A 55 -3.55 9.98 -18.45
N ASP A 56 -3.11 10.46 -17.28
CA ASP A 56 -1.75 10.31 -16.78
C ASP A 56 -1.37 8.85 -16.59
N MET A 57 -2.27 8.00 -16.07
CA MET A 57 -2.05 6.55 -16.02
C MET A 57 -1.75 5.96 -17.41
N GLY A 58 -2.43 6.47 -18.45
CA GLY A 58 -2.18 6.05 -19.82
C GLY A 58 -0.80 6.44 -20.32
N THR A 59 -0.35 7.67 -20.04
CA THR A 59 0.99 8.16 -20.35
C THR A 59 2.06 7.35 -19.59
N LEU A 60 1.86 7.13 -18.29
CA LEU A 60 2.77 6.38 -17.43
C LEU A 60 3.01 4.96 -17.97
N VAL A 61 1.95 4.30 -18.44
CA VAL A 61 2.05 2.94 -19.01
C VAL A 61 2.69 2.93 -20.39
N LYS A 62 2.27 3.82 -21.29
CA LYS A 62 2.68 3.78 -22.70
C LYS A 62 4.07 4.35 -22.94
N ASP A 63 4.40 5.43 -22.24
CA ASP A 63 5.54 6.27 -22.55
C ASP A 63 6.64 6.17 -21.48
N GLU A 64 6.29 5.85 -20.23
CA GLU A 64 7.22 5.88 -19.09
C GLU A 64 7.58 4.50 -18.51
N GLY A 65 6.92 3.42 -18.98
CA GLY A 65 7.22 2.05 -18.59
C GLY A 65 6.71 1.64 -17.19
N VAL A 66 5.77 2.39 -16.61
CA VAL A 66 5.11 2.03 -15.35
C VAL A 66 3.98 1.05 -15.63
N ASN A 67 3.92 -0.09 -14.94
CA ASN A 67 2.86 -1.09 -15.14
C ASN A 67 2.14 -1.48 -13.83
N SER A 68 2.22 -0.63 -12.81
CA SER A 68 1.61 -0.91 -11.51
C SER A 68 1.26 0.36 -10.74
N PHE A 69 0.08 0.36 -10.12
CA PHE A 69 -0.52 1.53 -9.47
C PHE A 69 -0.88 1.22 -8.02
N LYS A 70 -0.49 2.08 -7.07
CA LYS A 70 -0.67 1.87 -5.63
C LYS A 70 -1.88 2.62 -5.07
N HIS A 71 -2.64 1.95 -4.22
CA HIS A 71 -3.83 2.50 -3.59
C HIS A 71 -3.72 2.32 -2.08
N PHE A 72 -4.31 3.25 -1.33
CA PHE A 72 -4.31 3.21 0.12
C PHE A 72 -5.75 3.18 0.61
N MET A 73 -6.11 2.15 1.36
CA MET A 73 -7.42 2.06 2.04
C MET A 73 -7.40 2.67 3.44
N ALA A 74 -6.22 3.15 3.87
CA ALA A 74 -5.97 3.81 5.13
C ALA A 74 -5.38 5.21 4.92
N TYR A 75 -4.91 5.83 6.02
CA TYR A 75 -4.44 7.21 6.04
C TYR A 75 -5.55 8.22 5.72
N LYS A 76 -6.67 8.10 6.44
CA LYS A 76 -7.81 9.01 6.35
C LYS A 76 -7.36 10.47 6.48
N ASN A 77 -7.94 11.34 5.65
CA ASN A 77 -7.59 12.77 5.51
C ASN A 77 -6.20 13.06 4.93
N ALA A 78 -5.51 12.05 4.40
CA ALA A 78 -4.27 12.23 3.64
C ALA A 78 -4.41 11.60 2.25
N ILE A 79 -4.14 10.30 2.12
CA ILE A 79 -4.02 9.60 0.83
C ILE A 79 -5.01 8.45 0.67
N MET A 80 -5.98 8.32 1.59
CA MET A 80 -7.00 7.28 1.56
C MET A 80 -7.90 7.42 0.33
N CYS A 81 -7.98 6.35 -0.46
CA CYS A 81 -8.95 6.21 -1.53
C CYS A 81 -10.31 5.81 -0.95
N ASP A 82 -11.37 6.43 -1.45
CA ASP A 82 -12.72 5.87 -1.33
C ASP A 82 -12.93 4.75 -2.36
N ASP A 83 -14.06 4.04 -2.21
CA ASP A 83 -14.38 2.92 -3.11
C ASP A 83 -14.59 3.40 -4.56
N GLU A 84 -15.02 4.64 -4.79
CA GLU A 84 -15.16 5.21 -6.14
C GLU A 84 -13.78 5.34 -6.83
N THR A 85 -12.80 5.92 -6.13
CA THR A 85 -11.41 6.02 -6.60
C THR A 85 -10.82 4.65 -6.90
N LEU A 86 -11.02 3.67 -6.00
CA LEU A 86 -10.56 2.30 -6.19
C LEU A 86 -11.17 1.67 -7.45
N VAL A 87 -12.49 1.72 -7.58
CA VAL A 87 -13.21 1.10 -8.71
C VAL A 87 -12.77 1.70 -10.05
N ASN A 88 -12.69 3.03 -10.14
CA ASN A 88 -12.31 3.68 -11.39
C ASN A 88 -10.85 3.39 -11.76
N SER A 89 -9.93 3.45 -10.80
CA SER A 89 -8.52 3.14 -11.03
C SER A 89 -8.27 1.66 -11.35
N PHE A 90 -9.01 0.75 -10.73
CA PHE A 90 -8.90 -0.69 -11.00
C PHE A 90 -9.35 -1.03 -12.43
N LYS A 91 -10.48 -0.46 -12.86
CA LYS A 91 -10.95 -0.60 -14.25
C LYS A 91 -9.91 -0.07 -15.23
N ARG A 92 -9.36 1.12 -14.94
CA ARG A 92 -8.32 1.72 -15.78
C ARG A 92 -7.04 0.88 -15.83
N SER A 93 -6.64 0.30 -14.69
CA SER A 93 -5.49 -0.60 -14.63
C SER A 93 -5.70 -1.83 -15.52
N LEU A 94 -6.91 -2.41 -15.52
CA LEU A 94 -7.24 -3.52 -16.41
C LEU A 94 -7.15 -3.14 -17.89
N GLU A 95 -7.70 -1.98 -18.29
CA GLU A 95 -7.62 -1.48 -19.68
C GLU A 95 -6.18 -1.28 -20.16
N LEU A 96 -5.29 -0.87 -19.26
CA LEU A 96 -3.89 -0.59 -19.57
C LEU A 96 -2.99 -1.83 -19.46
N GLY A 97 -3.50 -2.95 -18.94
CA GLY A 97 -2.67 -4.11 -18.61
C GLY A 97 -1.71 -3.87 -17.43
N ALA A 98 -2.07 -2.96 -16.52
CA ALA A 98 -1.31 -2.63 -15.31
C ALA A 98 -1.85 -3.36 -14.07
N MET A 99 -1.00 -3.54 -13.06
CA MET A 99 -1.33 -4.20 -11.79
C MET A 99 -1.76 -3.17 -10.74
N PRO A 100 -3.03 -3.16 -10.29
CA PRO A 100 -3.39 -2.43 -9.09
C PRO A 100 -2.81 -3.14 -7.85
N THR A 101 -2.17 -2.35 -7.00
CA THR A 101 -1.62 -2.75 -5.71
C THR A 101 -2.34 -1.99 -4.60
N VAL A 102 -2.51 -2.61 -3.42
CA VAL A 102 -3.30 -2.02 -2.33
C VAL A 102 -2.64 -2.18 -0.97
N HIS A 103 -2.48 -1.07 -0.25
CA HIS A 103 -2.29 -1.06 1.20
C HIS A 103 -3.67 -1.22 1.83
N ALA A 104 -3.90 -2.39 2.41
CA ALA A 104 -5.23 -2.84 2.83
C ALA A 104 -5.38 -2.81 4.35
N GLU A 105 -5.67 -1.64 4.91
CA GLU A 105 -6.19 -1.49 6.27
C GLU A 105 -7.45 -0.64 6.22
N ASN A 106 -8.43 -0.88 7.10
CA ASN A 106 -9.63 -0.06 7.18
C ASN A 106 -9.30 1.31 7.79
N GLY A 107 -9.14 2.34 6.96
CA GLY A 107 -8.75 3.68 7.38
C GLY A 107 -9.70 4.35 8.37
N GLU A 108 -10.99 4.04 8.32
CA GLU A 108 -11.99 4.56 9.26
C GLU A 108 -11.78 3.98 10.65
N LEU A 109 -11.59 2.66 10.75
CA LEU A 109 -11.34 1.97 12.02
C LEU A 109 -9.99 2.37 12.60
N VAL A 110 -8.94 2.44 11.78
CA VAL A 110 -7.61 2.87 12.24
C VAL A 110 -7.68 4.30 12.80
N TYR A 111 -8.34 5.22 12.10
CA TYR A 111 -8.48 6.61 12.56
C TYR A 111 -9.21 6.70 13.91
N LEU A 112 -10.30 5.94 14.07
CA LEU A 112 -11.05 5.86 15.32
C LEU A 112 -10.21 5.28 16.46
N LEU A 113 -9.57 4.13 16.24
CA LEU A 113 -8.80 3.44 17.26
C LEU A 113 -7.54 4.23 17.68
N GLN A 114 -6.93 4.98 16.76
CA GLN A 114 -5.86 5.92 17.10
C GLN A 114 -6.33 7.01 18.05
N ALA A 115 -7.52 7.58 17.84
CA ALA A 115 -8.11 8.57 18.74
C ALA A 115 -8.41 7.95 20.12
N GLU A 116 -8.88 6.70 20.16
CA GLU A 116 -9.09 5.97 21.41
C GLU A 116 -7.80 5.72 22.19
N MET A 117 -6.71 5.33 21.53
CA MET A 117 -5.41 5.12 22.20
C MET A 117 -4.93 6.41 22.86
N LYS A 118 -5.02 7.54 22.14
CA LYS A 118 -4.69 8.86 22.67
C LYS A 118 -5.58 9.25 23.84
N ALA A 119 -6.89 9.01 23.76
CA ALA A 119 -7.84 9.28 24.84
C ALA A 119 -7.56 8.44 26.10
N LYS A 120 -7.02 7.23 25.94
CA LYS A 120 -6.56 6.35 27.03
C LYS A 120 -5.18 6.74 27.58
N GLY A 121 -4.55 7.79 27.05
CA GLY A 121 -3.22 8.24 27.46
C GLY A 121 -2.06 7.39 26.91
N ILE A 122 -2.32 6.55 25.90
CA ILE A 122 -1.31 5.70 25.27
C ILE A 122 -0.72 6.48 24.09
N PHE A 123 0.47 7.05 24.31
CA PHE A 123 1.20 7.86 23.33
C PHE A 123 2.51 7.22 22.87
N GLY A 124 2.91 6.10 23.46
CA GLY A 124 4.12 5.37 23.07
C GLY A 124 3.92 4.48 21.84
N PRO A 125 5.01 3.88 21.31
CA PRO A 125 4.98 3.02 20.14
C PRO A 125 4.05 1.81 20.30
N GLU A 126 3.84 1.33 21.53
CA GLU A 126 2.90 0.24 21.84
C GLU A 126 1.46 0.56 21.47
N GLY A 127 1.08 1.84 21.42
CA GLY A 127 -0.24 2.27 20.96
C GLY A 127 -0.46 2.03 19.47
N HIS A 128 0.62 1.92 18.69
CA HIS A 128 0.55 1.75 17.25
C HIS A 128 -0.17 0.44 16.85
N PRO A 129 0.32 -0.78 17.19
CA PRO A 129 -0.38 -2.02 16.86
C PRO A 129 -1.78 -2.12 17.51
N LEU A 130 -1.96 -1.55 18.70
CA LEU A 130 -3.27 -1.51 19.38
C LEU A 130 -4.32 -0.69 18.61
N SER A 131 -3.89 0.31 17.84
CA SER A 131 -4.76 1.13 17.00
C SER A 131 -5.10 0.52 15.64
N ARG A 132 -4.49 -0.61 15.30
CA ARG A 132 -4.66 -1.31 14.01
C ARG A 132 -4.57 -2.83 14.19
N PRO A 133 -5.49 -3.45 14.94
CA PRO A 133 -5.47 -4.90 15.15
C PRO A 133 -5.63 -5.65 13.81
N PRO A 134 -5.14 -6.89 13.67
CA PRO A 134 -5.19 -7.69 12.44
C PRO A 134 -6.53 -7.68 11.68
N ALA A 135 -7.65 -7.62 12.41
CA ALA A 135 -8.99 -7.54 11.83
C ALA A 135 -9.20 -6.31 10.91
N VAL A 136 -8.52 -5.19 11.15
CA VAL A 136 -8.62 -4.00 10.27
C VAL A 136 -7.94 -4.22 8.92
N GLU A 137 -6.86 -5.01 8.90
CA GLU A 137 -6.15 -5.39 7.68
C GLU A 137 -6.99 -6.42 6.91
N ALA A 138 -7.48 -7.44 7.62
CA ALA A 138 -8.25 -8.53 7.03
C ALA A 138 -9.56 -8.06 6.38
N GLU A 139 -10.27 -7.11 6.97
CA GLU A 139 -11.48 -6.53 6.37
C GLU A 139 -11.14 -5.83 5.04
N ALA A 140 -10.15 -4.94 5.06
CA ALA A 140 -9.78 -4.17 3.89
C ALA A 140 -9.23 -5.06 2.77
N ALA A 141 -8.42 -6.08 3.11
CA ALA A 141 -7.92 -7.05 2.15
C ALA A 141 -9.09 -7.82 1.49
N GLN A 142 -10.06 -8.29 2.29
CA GLN A 142 -11.25 -8.96 1.75
C GLN A 142 -12.09 -8.05 0.86
N ARG A 143 -12.28 -6.78 1.25
CA ARG A 143 -13.03 -5.80 0.45
C ARG A 143 -12.33 -5.49 -0.87
N ALA A 144 -11.02 -5.23 -0.85
CA ALA A 144 -10.24 -5.00 -2.08
C ALA A 144 -10.28 -6.21 -3.02
N ILE A 145 -10.14 -7.42 -2.46
CA ILE A 145 -10.28 -8.68 -3.21
C ILE A 145 -11.67 -8.80 -3.82
N ALA A 146 -12.74 -8.52 -3.07
CA ALA A 146 -14.11 -8.61 -3.59
C ALA A 146 -14.38 -7.60 -4.71
N ILE A 147 -13.93 -6.35 -4.56
CA ILE A 147 -14.03 -5.33 -5.61
C ILE A 147 -13.28 -5.79 -6.86
N ALA A 148 -12.06 -6.30 -6.71
CA ALA A 148 -11.25 -6.78 -7.83
C ALA A 148 -11.89 -7.99 -8.54
N ASP A 149 -12.57 -8.87 -7.81
CA ASP A 149 -13.29 -10.02 -8.37
C ASP A 149 -14.45 -9.57 -9.27
N VAL A 150 -15.28 -8.64 -8.78
CA VAL A 150 -16.40 -8.06 -9.53
C VAL A 150 -15.92 -7.39 -10.81
N LEU A 151 -14.77 -6.70 -10.76
CA LEU A 151 -14.17 -6.02 -11.92
C LEU A 151 -13.34 -6.94 -12.81
N ASN A 152 -13.13 -8.20 -12.43
CA ASN A 152 -12.23 -9.13 -13.08
C ASN A 152 -10.82 -8.54 -13.35
N VAL A 153 -10.26 -7.86 -12.35
CA VAL A 153 -8.89 -7.32 -12.39
C VAL A 153 -7.99 -8.15 -11.47
N PRO A 154 -6.74 -8.45 -11.86
CA PRO A 154 -5.78 -8.99 -10.89
C PRO A 154 -5.48 -7.96 -9.82
N ILE A 155 -5.22 -8.37 -8.58
CA ILE A 155 -4.88 -7.45 -7.49
C ILE A 155 -3.69 -7.95 -6.68
N TYR A 156 -2.83 -7.03 -6.26
CA TYR A 156 -1.66 -7.28 -5.44
C TYR A 156 -1.80 -6.61 -4.06
N VAL A 157 -1.95 -7.40 -3.00
CA VAL A 157 -2.04 -6.91 -1.62
C VAL A 157 -0.62 -6.77 -1.09
N VAL A 158 -0.16 -5.54 -0.87
CA VAL A 158 1.20 -5.26 -0.39
C VAL A 158 1.31 -5.51 1.12
N HIS A 159 2.53 -5.75 1.60
CA HIS A 159 2.92 -5.83 3.01
C HIS A 159 1.90 -6.50 3.95
N VAL A 160 1.35 -7.65 3.55
CA VAL A 160 0.52 -8.53 4.35
C VAL A 160 1.24 -8.83 5.67
N SER A 161 0.58 -8.57 6.79
CA SER A 161 1.18 -8.68 8.13
C SER A 161 0.41 -9.60 9.08
N SER A 162 -0.81 -10.00 8.71
CA SER A 162 -1.65 -10.89 9.51
C SER A 162 -2.00 -12.22 8.84
N ALA A 163 -2.26 -13.23 9.68
CA ALA A 163 -2.71 -14.54 9.23
C ALA A 163 -4.08 -14.46 8.55
N GLU A 164 -4.96 -13.58 9.04
CA GLU A 164 -6.31 -13.37 8.54
C GLU A 164 -6.32 -12.79 7.11
N SER A 165 -5.45 -11.82 6.82
CA SER A 165 -5.25 -11.33 5.45
C SER A 165 -4.64 -12.38 4.52
N ALA A 166 -3.65 -13.15 5.01
CA ALA A 166 -3.07 -14.24 4.27
C ALA A 166 -4.11 -15.34 3.93
N GLU A 167 -5.01 -15.65 4.87
CA GLU A 167 -6.12 -16.58 4.65
C GLU A 167 -7.11 -16.04 3.61
N ALA A 168 -7.45 -14.75 3.67
CA ALA A 168 -8.32 -14.12 2.67
C ALA A 168 -7.75 -14.26 1.25
N ILE A 169 -6.45 -13.99 1.09
CA ILE A 169 -5.73 -14.16 -0.19
C ILE A 169 -5.72 -15.63 -0.62
N ALA A 170 -5.43 -16.56 0.29
CA ALA A 170 -5.40 -17.99 -0.01
C ALA A 170 -6.78 -18.50 -0.47
N ARG A 171 -7.87 -18.10 0.20
CA ARG A 171 -9.25 -18.48 -0.18
C ARG A 171 -9.64 -17.92 -1.55
N ALA A 172 -9.26 -16.68 -1.85
CA ALA A 172 -9.51 -16.07 -3.16
C ALA A 172 -8.79 -16.83 -4.28
N ARG A 173 -7.50 -17.12 -4.09
CA ARG A 173 -6.70 -17.91 -5.03
C ARG A 173 -7.25 -19.33 -5.23
N ALA A 174 -7.71 -19.98 -4.15
CA ALA A 174 -8.30 -21.32 -4.22
C ALA A 174 -9.58 -21.38 -5.08
N ARG A 175 -10.29 -20.26 -5.23
CA ARG A 175 -11.46 -20.16 -6.12
C ARG A 175 -11.13 -19.66 -7.53
N GLY A 176 -9.84 -19.54 -7.88
CA GLY A 176 -9.38 -19.15 -9.21
C GLY A 176 -9.22 -17.65 -9.43
N GLN A 177 -9.42 -16.81 -8.40
CA GLN A 177 -9.21 -15.37 -8.53
C GLN A 177 -7.71 -15.04 -8.63
N ARG A 178 -7.38 -14.05 -9.46
CA ARG A 178 -6.01 -13.55 -9.66
C ARG A 178 -5.60 -12.58 -8.54
N VAL A 179 -5.30 -13.11 -7.36
CA VAL A 179 -4.83 -12.33 -6.20
C VAL A 179 -3.40 -12.69 -5.87
N TYR A 180 -2.58 -11.69 -5.59
CA TYR A 180 -1.19 -11.82 -5.13
C TYR A 180 -1.04 -11.18 -3.76
N GLY A 181 -0.15 -11.72 -2.93
CA GLY A 181 0.17 -11.19 -1.61
C GLY A 181 1.68 -11.02 -1.47
N GLU A 182 2.10 -9.93 -0.86
CA GLU A 182 3.48 -9.62 -0.52
C GLU A 182 3.63 -9.53 0.98
N VAL A 183 4.71 -10.08 1.52
CA VAL A 183 5.07 -9.96 2.93
C VAL A 183 6.42 -9.27 3.03
N LEU A 184 6.60 -8.40 4.03
CA LEU A 184 7.88 -7.75 4.30
C LEU A 184 8.76 -8.65 5.15
N ALA A 185 10.08 -8.48 5.02
CA ALA A 185 11.04 -9.24 5.83
C ALA A 185 10.78 -9.08 7.34
N GLY A 186 10.41 -7.88 7.81
CA GLY A 186 10.05 -7.63 9.20
C GLY A 186 8.90 -8.54 9.68
N HIS A 187 7.82 -8.63 8.93
CA HIS A 187 6.67 -9.49 9.29
C HIS A 187 6.98 -10.99 9.28
N LEU A 188 8.15 -11.42 8.77
CA LEU A 188 8.58 -12.81 8.79
C LEU A 188 9.48 -13.15 9.98
N VAL A 189 10.15 -12.17 10.59
CA VAL A 189 11.24 -12.43 11.55
C VAL A 189 11.03 -11.78 12.91
N ILE A 190 10.09 -10.85 13.05
CA ILE A 190 9.74 -10.18 14.31
C ILE A 190 8.22 -10.14 14.48
N ASP A 191 7.78 -9.95 15.72
CA ASP A 191 6.38 -9.79 16.11
C ASP A 191 6.15 -8.51 16.92
N ASP A 192 4.95 -8.33 17.47
CA ASP A 192 4.53 -7.11 18.15
C ASP A 192 5.19 -6.90 19.52
N GLU A 193 5.97 -7.86 20.03
CA GLU A 193 6.68 -7.69 21.30
C GLU A 193 7.72 -6.57 21.25
N VAL A 194 8.26 -6.26 20.05
CA VAL A 194 9.23 -5.18 19.85
C VAL A 194 8.72 -3.81 20.30
N TYR A 195 7.40 -3.57 20.23
CA TYR A 195 6.78 -2.31 20.60
C TYR A 195 6.68 -2.11 22.12
N ARG A 196 6.83 -3.18 22.92
CA ARG A 196 6.80 -3.13 24.38
C ARG A 196 8.19 -2.95 25.00
N ASN A 197 9.22 -2.73 24.17
CA ASN A 197 10.56 -2.49 24.66
C ASN A 197 10.60 -1.21 25.51
N LYS A 198 11.34 -1.27 26.62
CA LYS A 198 11.51 -0.11 27.54
C LYS A 198 12.32 1.02 26.91
N ASP A 199 13.18 0.71 25.94
CA ASP A 199 13.86 1.71 25.14
C ASP A 199 12.91 2.23 24.05
N PHE A 200 12.49 3.49 24.22
CA PHE A 200 11.61 4.17 23.28
C PHE A 200 12.20 4.22 21.86
N ALA A 201 13.50 4.48 21.71
CA ALA A 201 14.11 4.60 20.39
C ALA A 201 14.12 3.24 19.66
N PHE A 202 14.34 2.16 20.41
CA PHE A 202 14.21 0.81 19.88
C PHE A 202 12.77 0.52 19.43
N ALA A 203 11.78 0.75 20.30
CA ALA A 203 10.38 0.45 19.99
C ALA A 203 9.86 1.31 18.81
N ALA A 204 10.19 2.60 18.80
CA ALA A 204 9.83 3.51 17.73
C ALA A 204 10.51 3.16 16.39
N GLY A 205 11.72 2.60 16.42
CA GLY A 205 12.43 2.14 15.22
C GLY A 205 11.77 0.96 14.50
N HIS A 206 10.79 0.31 15.12
CA HIS A 206 10.01 -0.78 14.53
C HIS A 206 8.62 -0.35 14.04
N VAL A 207 8.22 0.92 14.25
CA VAL A 207 6.96 1.45 13.73
C VAL A 207 7.08 1.62 12.22
N LEU A 208 6.29 0.84 11.47
CA LEU A 208 6.23 0.84 10.01
C LEU A 208 5.04 1.65 9.45
#